data_AF-T1EKB9-F1
#
_entry.id   AF-T1EKB9-F1
#
_cell.length_a   1.000
_cell.length_b   1.000
_cell.length_c   1.000
_cell.angle_alpha   90.00
_cell.angle_beta   90.00
_cell.angle_gamma   90.00
#
_symmetry.space_group_name_H-M   'P 1'
#
loop_
_entity.id
_entity.type
_entity.pdbx_description
1 polymer ?
#
loop_
_entity_poly.entity_id
_entity_poly.type
_entity_poly.pdbx_seq_one_letter_code
_entity_poly.pdbx_strand_id
1 'polypeptide(L)' 'EPSSEKFRCQKCLEIGHWTYACTGKRKYVSRESRTKKLEMKLNNKENKAV' A
#
# COMPACT_ATOMS: atom_id res chain seq x y z
N GLU A 1 22.24 17.12 7.33
CA GLU A 1 21.65 15.79 7.63
C GLU A 1 20.13 15.79 7.49
N PRO A 2 19.56 15.48 6.31
CA PRO A 2 18.11 15.35 6.19
C PRO A 2 17.66 14.08 6.92
N SER A 3 16.94 14.24 8.05
CA SER A 3 16.25 13.18 8.78
C SER A 3 15.48 12.31 7.78
N SER A 4 15.97 11.07 7.61
CA SER A 4 15.48 10.07 6.67
C SER A 4 14.09 9.54 7.02
N GLU A 5 13.54 9.94 8.17
CA GLU A 5 12.36 9.38 8.81
C GLU A 5 11.04 9.80 8.14
N LYS A 6 11.04 10.74 7.19
CA LYS A 6 9.81 11.34 6.64
C LYS A 6 9.38 10.83 5.26
N PHE A 7 10.25 10.13 4.53
CA PHE A 7 9.97 9.76 3.15
C PHE A 7 9.82 8.25 2.99
N ARG A 8 8.65 7.84 2.48
CA ARG A 8 8.37 6.46 2.10
C ARG A 8 8.69 6.26 0.62
N CYS A 9 9.57 5.33 0.33
CA CYS A 9 9.96 4.99 -1.03
C CYS A 9 8.81 4.27 -1.76
N GLN A 10 8.42 4.75 -2.95
CA GLN A 10 7.37 4.13 -3.76
C GLN A 10 7.75 2.75 -4.34
N LYS A 11 9.05 2.43 -4.42
CA LYS A 11 9.53 1.16 -5.02
C LYS A 11 9.46 -0.01 -4.03
N CYS A 12 9.97 0.17 -2.82
CA CYS A 12 10.03 -0.88 -1.78
C CYS A 12 9.04 -0.65 -0.63
N LEU A 13 8.40 0.52 -0.54
CA LEU A 13 7.47 0.92 0.53
C LEU A 13 8.11 1.08 1.92
N GLU A 14 9.44 1.14 2.00
CA GLU A 14 10.20 1.42 3.23
C GLU A 14 10.37 2.93 3.44
N ILE A 15 10.60 3.30 4.70
CA ILE A 15 10.89 4.69 5.10
C ILE A 15 12.41 4.80 5.24
N GLY A 16 12.99 5.95 4.92
CA GLY A 16 14.43 6.16 5.11
C GLY A 16 15.18 6.64 3.87
N HIS A 17 14.56 6.59 2.70
CA HIS A 17 15.25 6.91 1.46
C HIS A 17 14.32 7.36 0.35
N TRP A 18 14.91 8.08 -0.60
CA TRP A 18 14.23 8.51 -1.82
C TRP A 18 14.25 7.43 -2.89
N THR A 19 13.29 7.49 -3.81
CA THR A 19 13.13 6.49 -4.89
C THR A 19 14.34 6.36 -5.82
N TYR A 20 15.17 7.41 -5.93
CA TYR A 20 16.41 7.41 -6.70
C TYR A 20 17.54 6.60 -6.03
N ALA A 21 17.60 6.61 -4.69
CA ALA A 21 18.60 5.87 -3.91
C ALA A 21 18.15 4.44 -3.58
N CYS A 22 16.92 4.07 -3.94
CA CYS A 22 16.37 2.74 -3.66
C CYS A 22 17.06 1.67 -4.51
N THR A 23 17.85 0.82 -3.84
CA THR A 23 18.47 -0.40 -4.41
C THR A 23 17.55 -1.63 -4.34
N GLY A 24 16.43 -1.54 -3.61
CA GLY A 24 15.46 -2.62 -3.46
C GLY A 24 14.69 -2.94 -4.75
N LYS A 25 14.34 -4.23 -4.92
CA LYS A 25 13.44 -4.69 -5.99
C LYS A 25 12.02 -4.16 -5.74
N ARG A 26 11.27 -3.89 -6.82
CA ARG A 26 9.88 -3.44 -6.70
C ARG A 26 9.02 -4.52 -6.04
N LYS A 27 8.39 -4.21 -4.91
CA LYS A 27 7.44 -5.12 -4.27
C LYS A 27 6.14 -5.14 -5.08
N TYR A 28 5.77 -6.29 -5.63
CA TYR A 28 4.47 -6.45 -6.26
C TYR A 28 3.38 -6.47 -5.18
N VAL A 29 2.42 -5.56 -5.27
CA VAL A 29 1.24 -5.54 -4.42
C VAL A 29 0.05 -5.90 -5.31
N SER A 30 -0.58 -7.03 -5.01
CA SER A 30 -1.81 -7.42 -5.71
C SER A 30 -2.89 -6.37 -5.45
N ARG A 31 -3.48 -5.87 -6.53
CA ARG A 31 -4.64 -4.98 -6.46
C ARG A 31 -5.87 -5.81 -6.75
N GLU A 32 -6.82 -5.78 -5.83
CA GLU A 32 -8.12 -6.39 -6.04
C GLU A 32 -8.85 -5.72 -7.21
N SER A 33 -9.65 -6.49 -7.94
CA SER A 33 -10.52 -5.94 -8.97
C SER A 33 -11.58 -5.04 -8.35
N ARG A 34 -12.14 -4.12 -9.16
CA ARG A 34 -13.25 -3.26 -8.73
C ARG A 34 -14.45 -4.07 -8.22
N THR A 35 -14.71 -5.24 -8.82
CA THR A 35 -15.76 -6.18 -8.41
C THR A 35 -15.51 -6.76 -7.02
N LYS A 36 -14.31 -7.32 -6.78
CA LYS A 36 -13.92 -7.86 -5.45
C LYS A 36 -14.00 -6.80 -4.35
N LYS A 37 -13.59 -5.57 -4.65
CA LYS A 37 -13.71 -4.45 -3.71
C LYS A 37 -15.17 -4.08 -3.41
N LEU A 38 -16.05 -4.21 -4.38
CA LEU A 38 -17.48 -3.96 -4.20
C LEU A 38 -18.12 -5.08 -3.35
N GLU A 39 -17.81 -6.34 -3.63
CA GLU A 39 -18.24 -7.49 -2.83
C GLU A 39 -17.81 -7.35 -1.37
N MET A 40 -16.53 -7.05 -1.10
CA MET A 40 -16.04 -6.80 0.26
C MET A 40 -16.83 -5.69 0.98
N LYS A 41 -17.19 -4.61 0.27
CA LYS A 41 -17.99 -3.52 0.84
C LYS A 41 -19.43 -3.93 1.14
N LEU A 42 -20.05 -4.76 0.30
CA LEU A 42 -21.40 -5.26 0.52
C LEU A 42 -21.42 -6.20 1.73
N ASN A 43 -20.52 -7.19 1.75
CA ASN A 43 -20.39 -8.13 2.88
C ASN A 43 -20.12 -7.39 4.20
N ASN A 44 -19.25 -6.37 4.21
CA ASN A 44 -19.00 -5.57 5.41
C ASN A 44 -20.23 -4.79 5.90
N LYS A 45 -21.15 -4.40 5.00
CA LYS A 45 -22.41 -3.75 5.39
C LYS A 45 -23.39 -4.75 5.99
N GLU A 46 -23.51 -5.93 5.40
CA GLU A 46 -24.37 -7.01 5.89
C GLU A 46 -23.93 -7.48 7.27
N ASN A 47 -22.63 -7.72 7.47
CA ASN A 47 -22.06 -8.11 8.78
C ASN A 47 -22.18 -7.03 9.86
N LYS A 48 -22.33 -5.75 9.49
CA LYS A 48 -22.51 -4.64 10.44
C LYS A 48 -23.97 -4.43 10.85
N ALA A 49 -24.91 -4.95 10.05
CA ALA A 49 -26.34 -4.83 10.30
C ALA A 49 -26.91 -5.96 11.18
N VAL A 50 -26.10 -6.99 11.46
CA VAL A 50 -26.31 -8.02 12.48
C VAL A 50 -25.67 -7.53 13.79
#